data_AF-A0A251T1E2-F1
#
_entry.id   AF-A0A251T1E2-F1
#
_cell.length_a   1.000
_cell.length_b   1.000
_cell.length_c   1.000
_cell.angle_alpha   90.00
_cell.angle_beta   90.00
_cell.angle_gamma   90.00
#
_symmetry.space_group_name_H-M   'P 1'
#
loop_
_entity.id
_entity.type
_entity.pdbx_description
1 polymer ?
#
loop_
_entity_poly.entity_id
_entity_poly.type
_entity_poly.pdbx_seq_one_letter_code
_entity_poly.pdbx_strand_id
1 'polypeptide(L)'
;MLFEHEDGLTIFQIAVMHRHQGIYNLLYEIGGSKNDICTFKDKSGNNMLHLVGKTSKEMAAKTSRASLLMQRELLWFKEVEKMMPPSLREAKNKDGQTPYELFSKENQDLVSKGLKWMKDCMVVATLIITVALAVAFTVPGGYNQEHGFPIFIHQLHS
;
A
#
# COMPACT_ATOMS: atom_id res chain seq x y z
N MET A 1 -14.34 13.89 27.46
CA MET A 1 -15.55 14.08 26.64
C MET A 1 -15.08 14.12 25.19
N LEU A 2 -15.28 13.03 24.43
CA LEU A 2 -15.00 13.04 23.00
C LEU A 2 -16.32 13.37 22.30
N PHE A 3 -16.32 14.42 21.49
CA PHE A 3 -17.51 14.85 20.77
C PHE A 3 -17.91 13.75 19.76
N GLU A 4 -19.13 13.23 19.91
CA GLU A 4 -19.75 12.34 18.93
C GLU A 4 -20.37 13.20 17.83
N HIS A 5 -19.99 12.97 16.57
CA HIS A 5 -20.71 13.50 15.41
C HIS A 5 -22.08 12.81 15.31
N GLU A 6 -23.03 13.34 14.52
CA GLU A 6 -24.38 12.78 14.32
C GLU A 6 -24.40 11.29 13.90
N ASP A 7 -23.27 10.74 13.45
CA ASP A 7 -23.08 9.35 13.05
C ASP A 7 -22.56 8.42 14.16
N GLY A 8 -22.31 8.95 15.37
CA GLY A 8 -21.68 8.20 16.48
C GLY A 8 -20.17 8.01 16.28
N LEU A 9 -19.55 8.85 15.44
CA LEU A 9 -18.12 8.82 15.17
C LEU A 9 -17.37 9.83 16.03
N THR A 10 -16.25 9.38 16.59
CA THR A 10 -15.27 10.22 17.27
C THR A 10 -14.43 11.01 16.27
N ILE A 11 -13.83 12.12 16.72
CA ILE A 11 -12.88 12.91 15.92
C ILE A 11 -11.72 12.07 15.35
N PHE A 12 -11.27 11.06 16.09
CA PHE A 12 -10.18 10.17 15.66
C PHE A 12 -10.61 9.21 14.57
N GLN A 13 -11.83 8.68 14.64
CA GLN A 13 -12.39 7.85 13.56
C GLN A 13 -12.54 8.67 12.27
N ILE A 14 -13.04 9.90 12.37
CA ILE A 14 -13.13 10.84 11.22
C ILE A 14 -11.73 11.13 10.66
N ALA A 15 -10.76 11.44 11.53
CA ALA A 15 -9.39 11.68 11.11
C ALA A 15 -8.79 10.49 10.35
N VAL A 16 -9.04 9.27 10.82
CA VAL A 16 -8.56 8.05 10.17
C VAL A 16 -9.25 7.81 8.83
N MET A 17 -10.56 7.99 8.75
CA MET A 17 -11.34 7.88 7.50
C MET A 17 -10.80 8.80 6.40
N HIS A 18 -10.37 10.01 6.76
CA HIS A 18 -9.88 11.01 5.82
C HIS A 18 -8.35 11.09 5.72
N ARG A 19 -7.61 10.16 6.36
CA ARG A 19 -6.13 10.13 6.35
C ARG A 19 -5.48 11.39 6.93
N HIS A 20 -6.14 12.05 7.90
CA HIS A 20 -5.59 13.19 8.63
C HIS A 20 -4.58 12.73 9.68
N GLN A 21 -3.37 12.42 9.22
CA GLN A 21 -2.30 11.87 10.04
C GLN A 21 -1.95 12.75 11.26
N GLY A 22 -1.98 14.08 11.12
CA GLY A 22 -1.71 14.99 12.24
C GLY A 22 -2.65 14.79 13.43
N ILE A 23 -3.96 14.63 13.17
CA ILE A 23 -4.96 14.39 14.23
C ILE A 23 -4.85 12.94 14.74
N TYR A 24 -4.64 11.98 13.85
CA TYR A 24 -4.41 10.57 14.23
C TYR A 24 -3.21 10.43 15.17
N ASN A 25 -2.11 11.15 14.92
CA ASN A 25 -0.90 11.08 15.71
C ASN A 25 -1.11 11.50 17.17
N LEU A 26 -2.11 12.33 17.47
CA LEU A 26 -2.46 12.71 18.83
C LEU A 26 -2.89 11.49 19.67
N LEU A 27 -3.33 10.38 19.05
CA LEU A 27 -3.59 9.13 19.78
C LEU A 27 -2.34 8.53 20.44
N TYR A 28 -1.15 8.77 19.87
CA TYR A 28 0.11 8.38 20.49
C TYR A 28 0.44 9.26 21.70
N GLU A 29 0.03 10.54 21.68
CA GLU A 29 0.28 11.51 22.74
C GLU A 29 -0.67 11.34 23.94
N ILE A 30 -1.90 10.89 23.69
CA ILE A 30 -2.94 10.69 24.71
C ILE A 30 -2.62 9.52 25.68
N GLY A 31 -1.58 8.73 25.41
CA GLY A 31 -1.06 7.74 26.36
C GLY A 31 -2.08 6.64 26.69
N GLY A 32 -2.31 6.39 27.98
CA GLY A 32 -3.11 5.25 28.47
C GLY A 32 -4.57 5.24 28.00
N SER A 33 -5.18 6.41 27.80
CA SER A 33 -6.58 6.53 27.37
C SER A 33 -6.81 6.19 25.89
N LYS A 34 -5.76 5.94 25.11
CA LYS A 34 -5.91 5.58 23.69
C LYS A 34 -6.70 4.27 23.48
N ASN A 35 -6.58 3.33 24.41
CA ASN A 35 -7.26 2.04 24.31
C ASN A 35 -8.78 2.23 24.39
N ASP A 36 -9.25 3.10 25.27
CA ASP A 36 -10.67 3.46 25.40
C ASP A 36 -11.18 4.08 24.10
N ILE A 37 -10.39 4.96 23.48
CA ILE A 37 -10.73 5.57 22.18
C ILE A 37 -10.86 4.51 21.08
N CYS A 38 -10.01 3.49 21.10
CA CYS A 38 -10.06 2.41 20.12
C CYS A 38 -11.32 1.53 20.29
N THR A 39 -11.97 1.53 21.46
CA THR A 39 -13.17 0.71 21.71
C THR A 39 -14.43 1.27 21.05
N PHE A 40 -14.45 2.56 20.70
CA PHE A 40 -15.62 3.18 20.07
C PHE A 40 -15.92 2.56 18.70
N LYS A 41 -17.21 2.42 18.41
CA LYS A 41 -17.73 1.83 17.17
C LYS A 41 -18.81 2.74 16.59
N ASP A 42 -18.91 2.76 15.27
CA ASP A 42 -20.02 3.43 14.59
C ASP A 42 -21.36 2.68 14.79
N LYS A 43 -22.45 3.25 14.25
CA LYS A 43 -23.78 2.63 14.26
C LYS A 43 -23.83 1.24 13.60
N SER A 44 -22.89 0.90 12.74
CA SER A 44 -22.75 -0.40 12.07
C SER A 44 -21.80 -1.37 12.80
N GLY A 45 -21.29 -0.99 13.97
CA GLY A 45 -20.34 -1.79 14.74
C GLY A 45 -18.92 -1.78 14.18
N ASN A 46 -18.60 -0.89 13.24
CA ASN A 46 -17.27 -0.73 12.68
C ASN A 46 -16.37 0.00 13.68
N ASN A 47 -15.25 -0.60 14.02
CA ASN A 47 -14.16 0.12 14.69
C ASN A 47 -13.32 0.91 13.67
N MET A 48 -12.36 1.68 14.17
CA MET A 48 -11.48 2.53 13.37
C MET A 48 -10.81 1.80 12.19
N LEU A 49 -10.46 0.52 12.34
CA LEU A 49 -9.80 -0.27 11.30
C LEU A 49 -10.77 -0.70 10.18
N HIS A 50 -12.02 -1.03 10.52
CA HIS A 50 -13.06 -1.26 9.51
C HIS A 50 -13.32 0.00 8.68
N LEU A 51 -13.34 1.17 9.33
CA LEU A 51 -13.57 2.44 8.67
C LEU A 51 -12.48 2.77 7.65
N VAL A 52 -11.21 2.39 7.92
CA VAL A 52 -10.15 2.46 6.91
C VAL A 52 -10.53 1.63 5.69
N GLY A 53 -10.83 0.33 5.88
CA GLY A 53 -11.16 -0.58 4.79
C GLY A 53 -12.32 -0.10 3.93
N LYS A 54 -13.38 0.42 4.57
CA LYS A 54 -14.56 0.98 3.91
C LYS A 54 -14.25 2.23 3.07
N THR A 55 -13.43 3.13 3.60
CA THR A 55 -13.12 4.42 2.94
C THR A 55 -11.98 4.35 1.93
N SER A 56 -11.17 3.28 1.93
CA SER A 56 -10.02 3.13 1.03
C SER A 56 -10.38 3.26 -0.45
N LYS A 57 -11.53 2.70 -0.87
CA LYS A 57 -11.98 2.77 -2.26
C LYS A 57 -12.31 4.20 -2.70
N GLU A 58 -13.00 4.96 -1.85
CA GLU A 58 -13.35 6.36 -2.12
C GLU A 58 -12.10 7.25 -2.19
N MET A 59 -11.10 6.97 -1.36
CA MET A 59 -9.82 7.68 -1.38
C MET A 59 -8.98 7.32 -2.60
N ALA A 60 -9.07 6.09 -3.09
CA ALA A 60 -8.40 5.66 -4.32
C ALA A 60 -9.04 6.24 -5.59
N ALA A 61 -10.36 6.48 -5.61
CA ALA A 61 -11.07 7.06 -6.75
C ALA A 61 -10.68 8.52 -7.06
N LYS A 62 -10.08 9.24 -6.11
CA LYS A 62 -9.72 10.66 -6.22
C LYS A 62 -8.36 10.93 -6.90
N THR A 63 -7.62 9.92 -7.37
CA THR A 63 -6.26 10.12 -7.92
C THR A 63 -5.94 9.13 -9.06
N SER A 64 -5.19 9.58 -10.08
CA SER A 64 -5.04 8.91 -11.38
C SER A 64 -4.15 7.65 -11.44
N ARG A 65 -3.65 7.11 -10.31
CA ARG A 65 -2.78 5.91 -10.28
C ARG A 65 -3.23 4.90 -9.23
N ALA A 66 -4.15 4.03 -9.61
CA ALA A 66 -4.77 3.03 -8.72
C ALA A 66 -3.78 2.12 -7.97
N SER A 67 -2.62 1.79 -8.55
CA SER A 67 -1.63 0.88 -7.96
C SER A 67 -0.90 1.46 -6.74
N LEU A 68 -0.37 2.68 -6.87
CA LEU A 68 0.34 3.37 -5.78
C LEU A 68 -0.61 3.74 -4.64
N LEU A 69 -1.87 4.01 -4.95
CA LEU A 69 -2.90 4.29 -3.96
C LEU A 69 -3.19 3.05 -3.13
N MET A 70 -3.37 1.88 -3.74
CA MET A 70 -3.58 0.64 -2.99
C MET A 70 -2.44 0.38 -2.01
N GLN A 71 -1.19 0.54 -2.44
CA GLN A 71 -0.04 0.36 -1.55
C GLN A 71 -0.09 1.33 -0.37
N ARG A 72 -0.42 2.61 -0.62
CA ARG A 72 -0.59 3.61 0.44
C ARG A 72 -1.73 3.28 1.38
N GLU A 73 -2.89 2.86 0.86
CA GLU A 73 -4.05 2.48 1.67
C GLU A 73 -3.77 1.24 2.53
N LEU A 74 -3.01 0.27 2.00
CA LEU A 74 -2.54 -0.88 2.78
C LEU A 74 -1.56 -0.47 3.89
N LEU A 75 -0.62 0.42 3.59
CA LEU A 75 0.31 0.96 4.60
C LEU A 75 -0.46 1.72 5.70
N TRP A 76 -1.46 2.52 5.33
CA TRP A 76 -2.31 3.22 6.28
C TRP A 76 -3.14 2.23 7.13
N PHE A 77 -3.71 1.20 6.52
CA PHE A 77 -4.40 0.13 7.25
C PHE A 77 -3.47 -0.53 8.26
N LYS A 78 -2.24 -0.87 7.87
CA LYS A 78 -1.22 -1.43 8.77
C LYS A 78 -0.82 -0.48 9.88
N GLU A 79 -0.78 0.82 9.63
CA GLU A 79 -0.46 1.80 10.66
C GLU A 79 -1.58 1.91 11.70
N VAL A 80 -2.84 2.02 11.25
CA VAL A 80 -3.99 2.02 12.15
C VAL A 80 -4.10 0.69 12.90
N GLU A 81 -3.81 -0.45 12.25
CA GLU A 81 -3.79 -1.78 12.89
C GLU A 81 -2.81 -1.83 14.08
N LYS A 82 -1.63 -1.22 13.97
CA LYS A 82 -0.67 -1.15 15.09
C LYS A 82 -1.22 -0.40 16.30
N MET A 83 -2.01 0.66 16.05
CA MET A 83 -2.67 1.42 17.11
C MET A 83 -3.75 0.61 17.83
N MET A 84 -4.44 -0.28 17.10
CA MET A 84 -5.57 -1.03 17.63
C MET A 84 -5.12 -2.12 18.62
N PRO A 85 -5.82 -2.29 19.76
CA PRO A 85 -5.68 -3.45 20.63
C PRO A 85 -5.90 -4.78 19.88
N PRO A 86 -5.18 -5.87 20.21
CA PRO A 86 -5.26 -7.13 19.48
C PRO A 86 -6.67 -7.71 19.35
N SER A 87 -7.48 -7.60 20.41
CA SER A 87 -8.87 -8.08 20.41
C SER A 87 -9.78 -7.35 19.41
N LEU A 88 -9.44 -6.11 19.06
CA LEU A 88 -10.23 -5.29 18.13
C LEU A 88 -9.77 -5.44 16.68
N ARG A 89 -8.59 -5.98 16.42
CA ARG A 89 -8.08 -6.24 15.05
C ARG A 89 -8.90 -7.32 14.35
N GLU A 90 -9.41 -8.28 15.10
CA GLU A 90 -10.22 -9.40 14.61
C GLU A 90 -11.71 -9.27 15.00
N ALA A 91 -12.09 -8.16 15.64
CA ALA A 91 -13.48 -7.95 16.05
C ALA A 91 -14.38 -7.85 14.82
N LYS A 92 -15.55 -8.50 14.88
CA LYS A 92 -16.52 -8.46 13.79
C LYS A 92 -17.44 -7.25 13.91
N ASN A 93 -17.78 -6.64 12.78
CA ASN A 93 -18.85 -5.65 12.68
C ASN A 93 -20.25 -6.33 12.71
N LYS A 94 -21.33 -5.55 12.59
CA LYS A 94 -22.70 -6.10 12.58
C LYS A 94 -22.99 -7.01 11.39
N ASP A 95 -22.25 -6.87 10.29
CA ASP A 95 -22.33 -7.73 9.11
C ASP A 95 -21.48 -9.01 9.26
N GLY A 96 -20.85 -9.23 10.41
CA GLY A 96 -20.05 -10.42 10.71
C GLY A 96 -18.66 -10.43 10.07
N GLN A 97 -18.20 -9.30 9.55
CA GLN A 97 -16.92 -9.15 8.85
C GLN A 97 -15.84 -8.64 9.79
N THR A 98 -14.60 -9.12 9.64
CA THR A 98 -13.42 -8.52 10.29
C THR A 98 -12.96 -7.26 9.51
N PRO A 99 -12.11 -6.40 10.10
CA PRO A 99 -11.54 -5.26 9.38
C PRO A 99 -10.80 -5.65 8.10
N TYR A 100 -10.04 -6.76 8.14
CA TYR A 100 -9.27 -7.24 6.99
C TYR A 100 -10.18 -7.82 5.90
N GLU A 101 -11.22 -8.57 6.27
CA GLU A 101 -12.22 -9.08 5.33
C GLU A 101 -12.93 -7.93 4.62
N LEU A 102 -13.34 -6.90 5.38
CA LEU A 102 -13.96 -5.71 4.82
C LEU A 102 -13.00 -4.94 3.89
N PHE A 103 -11.76 -4.71 4.31
CA PHE A 103 -10.73 -4.08 3.48
C PHE A 103 -10.52 -4.85 2.17
N SER A 104 -10.38 -6.18 2.25
CA SER A 104 -10.13 -7.02 1.08
C SER A 104 -11.32 -6.99 0.11
N LYS A 105 -12.55 -7.06 0.62
CA LYS A 105 -13.78 -6.98 -0.17
C LYS A 105 -13.93 -5.64 -0.87
N GLU A 106 -13.77 -4.54 -0.15
CA GLU A 106 -13.97 -3.19 -0.71
C GLU A 106 -12.91 -2.82 -1.75
N ASN A 107 -11.69 -3.36 -1.61
CA ASN A 107 -10.55 -2.94 -2.42
C ASN A 107 -10.10 -4.00 -3.44
N GLN A 108 -10.85 -5.10 -3.62
CA GLN A 108 -10.49 -6.21 -4.51
C GLN A 108 -10.18 -5.78 -5.96
N ASP A 109 -11.00 -4.89 -6.53
CA ASP A 109 -10.80 -4.37 -7.90
C ASP A 109 -9.51 -3.54 -8.02
N LEU A 110 -9.22 -2.72 -7.01
CA LEU A 110 -8.00 -1.92 -6.95
C LEU A 110 -6.75 -2.79 -6.79
N VAL A 111 -6.82 -3.87 -6.00
CA VAL A 111 -5.72 -4.84 -5.88
C VAL A 111 -5.45 -5.48 -7.24
N SER A 112 -6.49 -5.95 -7.91
CA SER A 112 -6.36 -6.61 -9.22
C SER A 112 -5.73 -5.70 -10.27
N LYS A 113 -6.23 -4.46 -10.39
CA LYS A 113 -5.67 -3.44 -11.29
C LYS A 113 -4.23 -3.08 -10.92
N GLY A 114 -3.94 -2.97 -9.63
CA GLY A 114 -2.60 -2.69 -9.13
C GLY A 114 -1.59 -3.77 -9.49
N LEU A 115 -1.94 -5.04 -9.23
CA LEU A 115 -1.11 -6.20 -9.56
C LEU A 115 -0.84 -6.30 -11.07
N LYS A 116 -1.87 -6.07 -11.90
CA LYS A 116 -1.71 -6.06 -13.36
C LYS A 116 -0.71 -4.99 -13.81
N TRP A 117 -0.88 -3.75 -13.33
CA TRP A 117 0.03 -2.65 -13.66
C TRP A 117 1.47 -2.93 -13.22
N MET A 118 1.68 -3.50 -12.03
CA MET A 118 3.01 -3.88 -11.55
C MET A 118 3.64 -4.97 -12.42
N LYS A 119 2.87 -5.97 -12.85
CA LYS A 119 3.34 -7.01 -13.76
C LYS A 119 3.82 -6.42 -15.08
N ASP A 120 3.02 -5.52 -15.68
CA ASP A 120 3.37 -4.88 -16.94
C ASP A 120 4.65 -4.02 -16.80
N CYS A 121 4.77 -3.26 -15.70
CA CYS A 121 5.98 -2.48 -15.40
C CYS A 121 7.22 -3.36 -15.18
N MET A 122 7.07 -4.50 -14.50
CA MET A 122 8.16 -5.44 -14.26
C MET A 122 8.69 -6.03 -15.56
N VAL A 123 7.81 -6.40 -16.50
CA VAL A 123 8.22 -6.90 -17.83
C VAL A 123 9.07 -5.86 -18.57
N VAL A 124 8.63 -4.59 -18.56
CA VAL A 124 9.38 -3.49 -19.18
C VAL A 124 10.73 -3.27 -18.48
N ALA A 125 10.76 -3.27 -17.15
CA ALA A 125 11.99 -3.10 -16.38
C ALA A 125 13.00 -4.24 -16.66
N THR A 126 12.54 -5.50 -16.68
CA THR A 126 13.37 -6.66 -17.01
C THR A 126 13.93 -6.55 -18.43
N LEU A 127 13.15 -6.06 -19.40
CA LEU A 127 13.64 -5.84 -20.76
C LEU A 127 14.73 -4.77 -20.80
N ILE A 128 14.53 -3.64 -20.12
CA ILE A 128 15.53 -2.56 -20.03
C ILE A 128 16.83 -3.08 -19.38
N ILE A 129 16.71 -3.81 -18.27
CA ILE A 129 17.86 -4.40 -17.56
C ILE A 129 18.61 -5.37 -18.49
N THR A 130 17.89 -6.25 -19.19
CA THR A 130 18.48 -7.21 -20.14
C THR A 130 19.24 -6.49 -21.27
N VAL A 131 18.65 -5.46 -21.87
CA VAL A 131 19.31 -4.69 -22.94
C VAL A 131 20.53 -3.94 -22.42
N ALA A 132 20.43 -3.29 -21.27
CA ALA A 132 21.55 -2.59 -20.65
C ALA A 132 22.71 -3.55 -20.31
N LEU A 133 22.40 -4.74 -19.78
CA LEU A 133 23.38 -5.81 -19.55
C LEU A 133 24.04 -6.26 -20.86
N ALA A 134 23.26 -6.54 -21.90
CA ALA A 134 23.79 -6.94 -23.19
C ALA A 134 24.74 -5.88 -23.76
N VAL A 135 24.35 -4.60 -23.72
CA VAL A 135 25.18 -3.48 -24.19
C VAL A 135 26.46 -3.35 -23.35
N ALA A 136 26.36 -3.42 -22.03
CA ALA A 136 27.52 -3.26 -21.14
C ALA A 136 28.57 -4.37 -21.30
N PHE A 137 28.14 -5.58 -21.64
CA PHE A 137 29.02 -6.75 -21.81
C PHE A 137 29.29 -7.12 -23.28
N THR A 138 28.79 -6.34 -24.25
CA THR A 138 29.14 -6.54 -25.66
C THR A 138 30.56 -6.04 -25.90
N VAL A 139 31.45 -6.93 -26.33
CA VAL A 139 32.83 -6.57 -26.67
C VAL A 139 32.88 -5.81 -28.00
N PRO A 140 33.45 -4.58 -28.04
CA PRO A 140 33.61 -3.84 -29.28
C PRO A 140 34.65 -4.52 -30.16
N GLY A 141 34.22 -4.93 -31.36
CA GLY A 141 35.02 -5.69 -32.34
C GLY A 141 34.46 -7.07 -32.69
N GLY A 142 33.51 -7.59 -31.91
CA GLY A 142 32.81 -8.85 -32.19
C GLY A 142 33.58 -10.09 -31.74
N TYR A 143 33.13 -11.27 -32.18
CA TYR A 143 33.73 -12.57 -31.84
C TYR A 143 34.20 -13.28 -33.12
N ASN A 144 35.38 -13.90 -33.06
CA ASN A 144 35.90 -14.70 -34.16
C ASN A 144 35.05 -15.97 -34.33
N GLN A 145 34.46 -16.16 -35.52
CA GLN A 145 33.52 -17.26 -35.80
C GLN A 145 34.17 -18.66 -35.78
N GLU A 146 35.49 -18.74 -35.92
CA GLU A 146 36.18 -20.04 -35.91
C GLU A 146 36.49 -20.54 -34.51
N HIS A 147 36.72 -19.65 -33.53
CA HIS A 147 37.29 -20.03 -32.22
C HIS A 147 36.51 -19.42 -31.03
N GLY A 148 35.57 -18.49 -31.29
CA GLY A 148 34.74 -17.84 -30.27
C GLY A 148 35.45 -16.77 -29.44
N PHE A 149 36.71 -16.45 -29.72
CA PHE A 149 37.45 -15.42 -28.99
C PHE A 149 37.03 -13.99 -29.39
N PRO A 150 36.97 -13.04 -28.43
CA PRO A 150 36.67 -11.64 -28.73
C PRO A 150 37.78 -10.98 -29.58
N ILE A 151 37.37 -10.21 -30.58
CA ILE A 151 38.25 -9.43 -31.46
C ILE A 151 38.41 -8.04 -30.83
N PHE A 152 39.62 -7.72 -30.37
CA PHE A 152 39.92 -6.39 -29.80
C PHE A 152 40.41 -5.42 -30.89
N ILE A 153 39.82 -4.24 -30.97
CA ILE A 153 40.11 -3.19 -31.97
C ILE A 153 41.42 -2.41 -31.76
N HIS A 154 42.30 -2.83 -30.84
CA HIS A 154 43.64 -2.25 -30.71
C HIS A 154 44.73 -3.25 -31.11
N GLN A 155 45.20 -3.13 -32.36
CA GLN A 155 46.60 -3.37 -32.66
C GLN A 155 47.30 -2.01 -32.67
N LEU A 156 48.06 -1.71 -31.61
CA LEU A 156 49.07 -0.65 -31.66
C LEU A 156 50.19 -1.18 -32.56
N HIS A 157 50.20 -0.72 -33.80
CA HIS A 157 51.31 -0.91 -34.73
C HIS A 157 52.47 -0.03 -34.21
N SER A 158 53.51 -0.67 -33.65
CA SER A 158 54.82 -0.07 -33.37
C SER A 158 55.78 -0.32 -34.52
#